data_AF-A0A249MUH1-F1
#
_entry.id   AF-A0A249MUH1-F1
#
_cell.length_a   1.000
_cell.length_b   1.000
_cell.length_c   1.000
_cell.angle_alpha   90.00
_cell.angle_beta   90.00
_cell.angle_gamma   90.00
#
_symmetry.space_group_name_H-M   'P 1'
#
loop_
_entity.id
_entity.type
_entity.pdbx_description
1 polymer ?
#
loop_
_entity_poly.entity_id
_entity_poly.type
_entity_poly.pdbx_seq_one_letter_code
_entity_poly.pdbx_strand_id
1 'polypeptide(L)'
;MTTSNVPTEIFAYGSHTKSIINQAVAGSFAPFSSDLPGNAPWSIKYARRGNLILLTWAELGASFVNVTGTMPEDEVNFLINAAGSHRRYHDLKGNALIAPYFGLRRLLLLLEIVDDQIDVDSWSSDVVAWLADKPWSVAQDHNRQRVKYAVPQPPTWDVETIANSCWVVESEEGCSQGTAFAIDGGRFVTCHHVLHGPDGEPFSDLVIFQPNKPSERYEIDDVRSNKILDIAMFRSSVAPEYILKLSQDKEFRVMSHVAVCGFPNFRPGQTCSISPGLVVAIRPSKGGIRRLLTNAGIVAGMSGGPAVSHENTVIGVCANGAAYMQDVRDTEDQAIVPITTLDLIG
;
A
#
# COMPACT_ATOMS: atom_id res chain seq x y z
N MET A 1 -42.68 7.57 -7.27
CA MET A 1 -43.16 6.85 -6.08
C MET A 1 -43.60 5.48 -6.53
N THR A 2 -42.68 4.53 -6.43
CA THR A 2 -42.96 3.12 -6.58
C THR A 2 -43.66 2.65 -5.32
N THR A 3 -44.88 2.16 -5.45
CA THR A 3 -45.65 1.62 -4.33
C THR A 3 -45.70 0.09 -4.41
N SER A 4 -45.85 -0.58 -3.27
CA SER A 4 -46.12 -2.01 -3.18
C SER A 4 -47.23 -2.27 -2.19
N ASN A 5 -48.06 -3.28 -2.45
CA ASN A 5 -49.02 -3.81 -1.49
C ASN A 5 -48.30 -4.11 -0.17
N VAL A 6 -48.96 -3.83 0.95
CA VAL A 6 -48.50 -4.22 2.28
C VAL A 6 -48.32 -5.75 2.32
N PRO A 7 -47.10 -6.26 2.55
CA PRO A 7 -46.89 -7.70 2.63
C PRO A 7 -47.71 -8.35 3.75
N THR A 8 -48.36 -9.46 3.42
CA THR A 8 -49.16 -10.26 4.38
C THR A 8 -48.28 -11.12 5.29
N GLU A 9 -47.07 -11.48 4.85
CA GLU A 9 -46.12 -12.28 5.60
C GLU A 9 -45.01 -11.43 6.21
N ILE A 10 -44.75 -11.58 7.51
CA ILE A 10 -43.67 -10.88 8.23
C ILE A 10 -42.30 -11.13 7.58
N PHE A 11 -42.08 -12.34 7.06
CA PHE A 11 -40.84 -12.74 6.40
C PHE A 11 -40.51 -11.92 5.15
N ALA A 12 -41.53 -11.44 4.45
CA ALA A 12 -41.36 -10.63 3.25
C ALA A 12 -40.67 -9.28 3.57
N TYR A 13 -40.94 -8.68 4.73
CA TYR A 13 -40.30 -7.42 5.12
C TYR A 13 -38.80 -7.57 5.33
N GLY A 14 -38.37 -8.65 6.00
CA GLY A 14 -36.95 -8.91 6.21
C GLY A 14 -36.22 -9.25 4.92
N SER A 15 -36.87 -10.04 4.05
CA SER A 15 -36.32 -10.38 2.73
C SER A 15 -36.19 -9.16 1.82
N HIS A 16 -37.19 -8.27 1.83
CA HIS A 16 -37.16 -7.03 1.05
C HIS A 16 -36.08 -6.08 1.57
N THR A 17 -35.98 -5.87 2.89
CA THR A 17 -34.91 -5.08 3.50
C THR A 17 -33.53 -5.62 3.11
N LYS A 18 -33.33 -6.95 3.20
CA LYS A 18 -32.09 -7.60 2.78
C LYS A 18 -31.79 -7.36 1.29
N SER A 19 -32.79 -7.42 0.42
CA SER A 19 -32.62 -7.16 -1.01
C SER A 19 -32.16 -5.73 -1.28
N ILE A 20 -32.77 -4.74 -0.61
CA ILE A 20 -32.36 -3.33 -0.72
C ILE A 20 -30.90 -3.19 -0.28
N ILE A 21 -30.53 -3.78 0.86
CA ILE A 21 -29.15 -3.76 1.36
C ILE A 21 -28.20 -4.34 0.32
N ASN A 22 -28.49 -5.53 -0.19
CA ASN A 22 -27.61 -6.20 -1.15
C ASN A 22 -27.47 -5.43 -2.46
N GLN A 23 -28.55 -4.82 -2.97
CA GLN A 23 -28.50 -3.97 -4.15
C GLN A 23 -27.67 -2.70 -3.91
N ALA A 24 -27.85 -2.04 -2.77
CA ALA A 24 -27.07 -0.87 -2.40
C ALA A 24 -25.59 -1.20 -2.23
N VAL A 25 -25.27 -2.32 -1.58
CA VAL A 25 -23.90 -2.81 -1.41
C VAL A 25 -23.28 -3.15 -2.76
N ALA A 26 -23.97 -3.89 -3.63
CA ALA A 26 -23.45 -4.24 -4.95
C ALA A 26 -23.25 -3.02 -5.87
N GLY A 27 -24.11 -2.01 -5.78
CA GLY A 27 -24.04 -0.83 -6.63
C GLY A 27 -23.03 0.21 -6.13
N SER A 28 -23.15 0.64 -4.87
CA SER A 28 -22.45 1.81 -4.35
C SER A 28 -21.30 1.46 -3.38
N PHE A 29 -21.24 0.24 -2.87
CA PHE A 29 -20.29 -0.14 -1.82
C PHE A 29 -19.55 -1.47 -2.07
N ALA A 30 -19.46 -1.91 -3.33
CA ALA A 30 -18.99 -3.26 -3.68
C ALA A 30 -17.62 -3.65 -3.08
N PRO A 31 -16.60 -2.75 -3.04
CA PRO A 31 -15.29 -3.07 -2.45
C PRO A 31 -15.33 -3.38 -0.95
N PHE A 32 -16.41 -3.00 -0.26
CA PHE A 32 -16.60 -3.14 1.19
C PHE A 32 -17.69 -4.14 1.54
N SER A 33 -18.14 -4.93 0.57
CA SER A 33 -19.24 -5.88 0.73
C SER A 33 -19.05 -6.84 1.90
N SER A 34 -17.81 -7.25 2.22
CA SER A 34 -17.50 -8.13 3.36
C SER A 34 -17.64 -7.46 4.73
N ASP A 35 -17.51 -6.13 4.80
CA ASP A 35 -17.59 -5.35 6.04
C ASP A 35 -19.00 -4.79 6.31
N LEU A 36 -19.85 -4.78 5.27
CA LEU A 36 -21.21 -4.26 5.34
C LEU A 36 -22.25 -5.35 5.66
N PRO A 37 -23.41 -4.97 6.22
CA PRO A 37 -24.53 -5.89 6.42
C PRO A 37 -25.08 -6.45 5.11
N GLY A 38 -25.79 -7.58 5.19
CA GLY A 38 -26.48 -8.22 4.06
C GLY A 38 -26.00 -9.65 3.75
N ASN A 39 -24.88 -10.08 4.34
CA ASN A 39 -24.27 -11.38 4.08
C ASN A 39 -24.69 -12.47 5.06
N ALA A 40 -25.18 -12.09 6.24
CA ALA A 40 -25.57 -13.04 7.28
C ALA A 40 -27.11 -13.19 7.37
N PRO A 41 -27.59 -14.20 8.12
CA PRO A 41 -28.98 -14.32 8.50
C PRO A 41 -29.46 -13.07 9.26
N TRP A 42 -30.74 -12.77 9.25
CA TRP A 42 -31.32 -11.60 9.92
C TRP A 42 -32.48 -11.97 10.84
N SER A 43 -32.74 -11.11 11.83
CA SER A 43 -33.97 -11.12 12.62
C SER A 43 -34.81 -9.90 12.30
N ILE A 44 -36.12 -10.08 12.18
CA ILE A 44 -37.07 -8.97 12.10
C ILE A 44 -38.15 -9.09 13.17
N LYS A 45 -38.48 -7.96 13.81
CA LYS A 45 -39.73 -7.80 14.56
C LYS A 45 -40.62 -6.80 13.85
N TYR A 46 -41.93 -7.07 13.86
CA TYR A 46 -42.92 -6.27 13.16
C TYR A 46 -44.13 -5.94 14.05
N ALA A 47 -44.72 -4.77 13.84
CA ALA A 47 -46.07 -4.44 14.28
C ALA A 47 -46.75 -3.45 13.33
N ARG A 48 -48.09 -3.53 13.25
CA ARG A 48 -48.94 -2.56 12.56
C ARG A 48 -49.80 -1.81 13.57
N ARG A 49 -49.82 -0.48 13.49
CA ARG A 49 -50.69 0.39 14.30
C ARG A 49 -51.34 1.43 13.39
N GLY A 50 -52.61 1.23 13.07
CA GLY A 50 -53.31 2.08 12.11
C GLY A 50 -52.63 2.06 10.74
N ASN A 51 -52.18 3.23 10.29
CA ASN A 51 -51.47 3.44 9.04
C ASN A 51 -49.94 3.33 9.17
N LEU A 52 -49.41 2.81 10.28
CA LEU A 52 -47.96 2.67 10.49
C LEU A 52 -47.55 1.21 10.61
N ILE A 53 -46.39 0.92 10.03
CA ILE A 53 -45.65 -0.33 10.17
C ILE A 53 -44.32 -0.03 10.87
N LEU A 54 -44.09 -0.72 11.99
CA LEU A 54 -42.82 -0.67 12.71
C LEU A 54 -42.03 -1.93 12.40
N LEU A 55 -40.78 -1.76 11.97
CA LEU A 55 -39.86 -2.85 11.68
C LEU A 55 -38.54 -2.62 12.40
N THR A 56 -38.11 -3.57 13.22
CA THR A 56 -36.71 -3.64 13.64
C THR A 56 -36.04 -4.76 12.87
N TRP A 57 -35.06 -4.40 12.06
CA TRP A 57 -34.22 -5.34 11.34
C TRP A 57 -32.85 -5.42 12.01
N ALA A 58 -32.34 -6.62 12.23
CA ALA A 58 -30.99 -6.82 12.71
C ALA A 58 -30.33 -7.98 11.99
N GLU A 59 -29.06 -7.82 11.62
CA GLU A 59 -28.26 -8.93 11.12
C GLU A 59 -27.71 -9.76 12.29
N LEU A 60 -27.81 -11.07 12.16
CA LEU A 60 -27.34 -12.06 13.12
C LEU A 60 -25.95 -12.57 12.75
N GLY A 61 -25.38 -13.46 13.57
CA GLY A 61 -24.15 -14.18 13.23
C GLY A 61 -24.37 -15.24 12.16
N ALA A 62 -23.29 -15.67 11.50
CA ALA A 62 -23.31 -16.66 10.41
C ALA A 62 -23.90 -18.03 10.81
N SER A 63 -23.93 -18.37 12.11
CA SER A 63 -24.44 -19.64 12.64
C SER A 63 -25.95 -19.66 12.88
N PHE A 64 -26.67 -18.57 12.58
CA PHE A 64 -28.12 -18.47 12.83
C PHE A 64 -28.95 -18.77 11.57
N VAL A 65 -30.27 -18.79 11.72
CA VAL A 65 -31.24 -18.79 10.61
C VAL A 65 -32.02 -17.47 10.62
N ASN A 66 -32.74 -17.16 9.54
CA ASN A 66 -33.59 -15.98 9.54
C ASN A 66 -34.73 -16.15 10.55
N VAL A 67 -34.98 -15.15 11.38
CA VAL A 67 -36.01 -15.18 12.43
C VAL A 67 -37.00 -14.04 12.22
N THR A 68 -38.29 -14.32 12.39
CA THR A 68 -39.37 -13.33 12.36
C THR A 68 -40.14 -13.38 13.68
N GLY A 69 -40.64 -12.23 14.12
CA GLY A 69 -41.47 -12.14 15.32
C GLY A 69 -42.39 -10.94 15.30
N THR A 70 -43.43 -10.98 16.13
CA THR A 70 -44.25 -9.80 16.44
C THR A 70 -43.57 -8.98 17.52
N MET A 71 -43.75 -7.67 17.47
CA MET A 71 -43.27 -6.76 18.50
C MET A 71 -44.28 -6.71 19.67
N PRO A 72 -43.83 -6.80 20.93
CA PRO A 72 -44.68 -6.61 22.11
C PRO A 72 -45.37 -5.24 22.10
N GLU A 73 -46.61 -5.15 22.60
CA GLU A 73 -47.41 -3.91 22.52
C GLU A 73 -46.79 -2.74 23.30
N ASP A 74 -46.13 -3.01 24.43
CA ASP A 74 -45.37 -2.02 25.19
C ASP A 74 -44.18 -1.47 24.39
N GLU A 75 -43.44 -2.32 23.68
CA GLU A 75 -42.36 -1.91 22.76
C GLU A 75 -42.90 -1.06 21.60
N VAL A 76 -44.04 -1.44 21.01
CA VAL A 76 -44.71 -0.67 19.95
C VAL A 76 -45.12 0.72 20.43
N ASN A 77 -45.81 0.80 21.57
CA ASN A 77 -46.26 2.06 22.13
C ASN A 77 -45.07 2.97 22.48
N PHE A 78 -44.00 2.40 23.03
CA PHE A 78 -42.76 3.12 23.30
C PHE A 78 -42.16 3.72 22.01
N LEU A 79 -41.97 2.91 20.97
CA LEU A 79 -41.34 3.36 19.73
C LEU A 79 -42.17 4.43 18.99
N ILE A 80 -43.50 4.29 18.96
CA ILE A 80 -44.39 5.29 18.36
C ILE A 80 -44.30 6.62 19.12
N ASN A 81 -44.39 6.56 20.46
CA ASN A 81 -44.32 7.76 21.30
C ASN A 81 -42.95 8.45 21.18
N ALA A 82 -41.87 7.66 21.17
CA ALA A 82 -40.52 8.20 21.04
C ALA A 82 -40.29 8.79 19.64
N ALA A 83 -40.77 8.16 18.58
CA ALA A 83 -40.64 8.68 17.22
C ALA A 83 -41.41 10.00 17.01
N GLY A 84 -42.58 10.15 17.65
CA GLY A 84 -43.43 11.33 17.51
C GLY A 84 -43.93 11.48 16.06
N SER A 85 -43.66 12.63 15.43
CA SER A 85 -43.98 12.87 14.01
C SER A 85 -42.89 12.43 13.03
N HIS A 86 -41.73 11.99 13.52
CA HIS A 86 -40.62 11.60 12.66
C HIS A 86 -40.85 10.24 12.02
N ARG A 87 -40.52 10.11 10.73
CA ARG A 87 -40.69 8.88 9.95
C ARG A 87 -39.42 8.44 9.23
N ARG A 88 -38.56 9.39 8.89
CA ARG A 88 -37.35 9.14 8.11
C ARG A 88 -36.20 8.77 9.01
N TYR A 89 -35.29 7.95 8.47
CA TYR A 89 -34.13 7.46 9.20
C TYR A 89 -33.31 8.59 9.86
N HIS A 90 -33.05 9.68 9.12
CA HIS A 90 -32.24 10.80 9.61
C HIS A 90 -32.84 11.49 10.84
N ASP A 91 -34.16 11.57 10.91
CA ASP A 91 -34.86 12.19 12.02
C ASP A 91 -34.91 11.24 13.23
N LEU A 92 -35.19 9.96 12.96
CA LEU A 92 -35.31 8.93 14.00
C LEU A 92 -33.97 8.67 14.70
N LYS A 93 -32.86 8.60 13.96
CA LYS A 93 -31.55 8.30 14.54
C LYS A 93 -31.04 9.38 15.50
N GLY A 94 -31.52 10.62 15.34
CA GLY A 94 -31.17 11.76 16.20
C GLY A 94 -31.88 11.72 17.56
N ASN A 95 -32.92 10.90 17.70
CA ASN A 95 -33.66 10.77 18.94
C ASN A 95 -32.96 9.79 19.90
N ALA A 96 -32.50 10.32 21.04
CA ALA A 96 -31.76 9.56 22.04
C ALA A 96 -32.53 8.34 22.59
N LEU A 97 -33.87 8.37 22.65
CA LEU A 97 -34.68 7.28 23.18
C LEU A 97 -34.68 6.04 22.27
N ILE A 98 -34.56 6.24 20.95
CA ILE A 98 -34.59 5.16 19.96
C ILE A 98 -33.25 4.95 19.24
N ALA A 99 -32.25 5.80 19.52
CA ALA A 99 -30.88 5.63 19.06
C ALA A 99 -30.30 4.20 19.23
N PRO A 100 -30.60 3.45 20.32
CA PRO A 100 -30.12 2.08 20.51
C PRO A 100 -30.58 1.06 19.45
N TYR A 101 -31.65 1.38 18.71
CA TYR A 101 -32.16 0.56 17.61
C TYR A 101 -31.38 0.75 16.30
N PHE A 102 -30.45 1.72 16.26
CA PHE A 102 -29.60 1.99 15.11
C PHE A 102 -28.13 1.66 15.41
N GLY A 103 -27.57 0.72 14.64
CA GLY A 103 -26.18 0.32 14.79
C GLY A 103 -25.58 -0.21 13.49
N LEU A 104 -24.38 -0.76 13.58
CA LEU A 104 -23.67 -1.36 12.44
C LEU A 104 -24.52 -2.42 11.72
N ARG A 105 -25.31 -3.19 12.47
CA ARG A 105 -26.13 -4.29 11.97
C ARG A 105 -27.58 -4.23 12.46
N ARG A 106 -28.07 -3.04 12.84
CA ARG A 106 -29.43 -2.84 13.37
C ARG A 106 -30.06 -1.59 12.78
N LEU A 107 -31.32 -1.70 12.41
CA LEU A 107 -32.09 -0.65 11.77
C LEU A 107 -33.55 -0.70 12.28
N LEU A 108 -34.07 0.46 12.67
CA LEU A 108 -35.51 0.67 12.89
C LEU A 108 -36.09 1.43 11.69
N LEU A 109 -37.21 0.95 11.15
CA LEU A 109 -37.98 1.59 10.09
C LEU A 109 -39.41 1.84 10.57
N LEU A 110 -39.93 3.02 10.27
CA LEU A 110 -41.33 3.39 10.43
C LEU A 110 -41.91 3.67 9.04
N LEU A 111 -42.67 2.72 8.51
CA LEU A 111 -43.23 2.80 7.16
C LEU A 111 -44.70 3.23 7.25
N GLU A 112 -45.09 4.22 6.44
CA GLU A 112 -46.48 4.66 6.36
C GLU A 112 -47.24 3.86 5.31
N ILE A 113 -48.50 3.55 5.63
CA ILE A 113 -49.45 2.88 4.74
C ILE A 113 -50.41 3.93 4.19
N VAL A 114 -50.51 4.03 2.88
CA VAL A 114 -51.49 4.85 2.16
C VAL A 114 -52.21 3.94 1.17
N ASP A 115 -53.53 3.83 1.27
CA ASP A 115 -54.36 2.95 0.41
C ASP A 115 -53.87 1.49 0.35
N ASP A 116 -53.48 0.96 1.52
CA ASP A 116 -52.91 -0.40 1.70
C ASP A 116 -51.61 -0.64 0.90
N GLN A 117 -50.92 0.45 0.55
CA GLN A 117 -49.61 0.45 -0.08
C GLN A 117 -48.53 1.04 0.83
N ILE A 118 -47.29 0.62 0.61
CA ILE A 118 -46.07 1.21 1.20
C ILE A 118 -45.28 1.90 0.09
N ASP A 119 -44.72 3.07 0.39
CA ASP A 119 -43.74 3.75 -0.47
C ASP A 119 -42.38 3.03 -0.41
N VAL A 120 -42.09 2.26 -1.47
CA VAL A 120 -40.86 1.46 -1.59
C VAL A 120 -39.65 2.35 -1.81
N ASP A 121 -39.82 3.51 -2.46
CA ASP A 121 -38.74 4.46 -2.68
C ASP A 121 -38.32 5.06 -1.33
N SER A 122 -39.29 5.41 -0.48
CA SER A 122 -39.04 5.89 0.89
C SER A 122 -38.31 4.85 1.74
N TRP A 123 -38.78 3.61 1.73
CA TRP A 123 -38.14 2.50 2.45
C TRP A 123 -36.70 2.28 1.97
N SER A 124 -36.50 2.20 0.65
CA SER A 124 -35.18 2.01 0.06
C SER A 124 -34.24 3.15 0.44
N SER A 125 -34.72 4.38 0.38
CA SER A 125 -33.97 5.58 0.76
C SER A 125 -33.54 5.53 2.23
N ASP A 126 -34.41 5.11 3.17
CA ASP A 126 -34.05 5.02 4.59
C ASP A 126 -33.03 3.91 4.89
N VAL A 127 -33.14 2.76 4.21
CA VAL A 127 -32.15 1.67 4.32
C VAL A 127 -30.78 2.11 3.79
N VAL A 128 -30.76 2.78 2.62
CA VAL A 128 -29.52 3.31 2.03
C VAL A 128 -28.92 4.40 2.91
N ALA A 129 -29.74 5.29 3.46
CA ALA A 129 -29.28 6.33 4.38
C ALA A 129 -28.66 5.74 5.65
N TRP A 130 -29.24 4.66 6.18
CA TRP A 130 -28.65 3.90 7.28
C TRP A 130 -27.31 3.28 6.91
N LEU A 131 -27.22 2.59 5.77
CA LEU A 131 -25.97 1.99 5.29
C LEU A 131 -24.86 3.04 5.14
N ALA A 132 -25.18 4.20 4.60
CA ALA A 132 -24.26 5.31 4.37
C ALA A 132 -23.78 6.02 5.65
N ASP A 133 -24.40 5.75 6.80
CA ASP A 133 -24.03 6.33 8.09
C ASP A 133 -23.05 5.44 8.86
N LYS A 134 -23.49 4.79 9.95
CA LYS A 134 -22.62 3.98 10.82
C LYS A 134 -21.95 2.80 10.09
N PRO A 135 -22.66 1.98 9.28
CA PRO A 135 -22.04 0.82 8.63
C PRO A 135 -20.92 1.21 7.67
N TRP A 136 -21.16 2.21 6.84
CA TRP A 136 -20.14 2.73 5.93
C TRP A 136 -18.92 3.28 6.66
N SER A 137 -19.10 4.10 7.69
CA SER A 137 -17.98 4.65 8.47
C SER A 137 -17.09 3.54 9.06
N VAL A 138 -17.69 2.49 9.63
CA VAL A 138 -16.94 1.36 10.19
C VAL A 138 -16.20 0.58 9.10
N ALA A 139 -16.85 0.33 7.95
CA ALA A 139 -16.21 -0.34 6.83
C ALA A 139 -15.01 0.44 6.27
N GLN A 140 -15.11 1.77 6.21
CA GLN A 140 -13.99 2.64 5.85
C GLN A 140 -12.84 2.56 6.87
N ASP A 141 -13.15 2.54 8.16
CA ASP A 141 -12.14 2.42 9.22
C ASP A 141 -11.42 1.08 9.18
N HIS A 142 -12.16 -0.03 9.00
CA HIS A 142 -11.57 -1.35 8.81
C HIS A 142 -10.65 -1.39 7.59
N ASN A 143 -11.07 -0.79 6.48
CA ASN A 143 -10.24 -0.71 5.29
C ASN A 143 -8.97 0.12 5.54
N ARG A 144 -9.10 1.28 6.19
CA ARG A 144 -7.95 2.12 6.57
C ARG A 144 -6.95 1.33 7.43
N GLN A 145 -7.45 0.54 8.38
CA GLN A 145 -6.61 -0.32 9.21
C GLN A 145 -5.93 -1.43 8.39
N ARG A 146 -6.67 -2.14 7.53
CA ARG A 146 -6.10 -3.17 6.64
C ARG A 146 -4.99 -2.59 5.77
N VAL A 147 -5.19 -1.41 5.18
CA VAL A 147 -4.17 -0.71 4.40
C VAL A 147 -2.97 -0.33 5.27
N LYS A 148 -3.21 0.25 6.46
CA LYS A 148 -2.15 0.63 7.40
C LYS A 148 -1.28 -0.57 7.81
N TYR A 149 -1.89 -1.72 8.06
CA TYR A 149 -1.18 -2.95 8.43
C TYR A 149 -0.56 -3.68 7.24
N ALA A 150 -1.03 -3.42 6.01
CA ALA A 150 -0.43 -3.97 4.80
C ALA A 150 0.87 -3.27 4.40
N VAL A 151 1.07 -2.01 4.82
CA VAL A 151 2.34 -1.30 4.60
C VAL A 151 3.29 -1.61 5.77
N PRO A 152 4.45 -2.24 5.51
CA PRO A 152 5.42 -2.54 6.56
C PRO A 152 5.93 -1.23 7.19
N GLN A 153 6.19 -1.28 8.50
CA GLN A 153 6.69 -0.11 9.23
C GLN A 153 8.12 0.21 8.77
N PRO A 154 8.45 1.48 8.49
CA PRO A 154 9.79 1.86 8.08
C PRO A 154 10.86 1.36 9.07
N PRO A 155 11.93 0.71 8.59
CA PRO A 155 12.99 0.23 9.46
C PRO A 155 13.92 1.37 9.87
N THR A 156 14.83 1.08 10.79
CA THR A 156 15.92 1.99 11.15
C THR A 156 17.12 1.72 10.25
N TRP A 157 17.56 2.74 9.53
CA TRP A 157 18.72 2.68 8.64
C TRP A 157 19.99 3.10 9.38
N ASP A 158 21.07 2.35 9.22
CA ASP A 158 22.41 2.73 9.69
C ASP A 158 23.04 3.74 8.71
N VAL A 159 22.50 4.98 8.76
CA VAL A 159 22.84 6.06 7.82
C VAL A 159 24.33 6.35 7.78
N GLU A 160 25.01 6.28 8.93
CA GLU A 160 26.45 6.59 9.03
C GLU A 160 27.28 5.54 8.28
N THR A 161 27.08 4.26 8.60
CA THR A 161 27.80 3.17 7.92
C THR A 161 27.49 3.15 6.43
N ILE A 162 26.21 3.31 6.06
CA ILE A 162 25.78 3.35 4.66
C ILE A 162 26.44 4.50 3.91
N ALA A 163 26.34 5.73 4.43
CA ALA A 163 26.89 6.89 3.75
C ALA A 163 28.41 6.84 3.62
N ASN A 164 29.12 6.44 4.68
CA ASN A 164 30.58 6.40 4.69
C ASN A 164 31.19 5.20 3.94
N SER A 165 30.38 4.17 3.67
CA SER A 165 30.77 3.07 2.79
C SER A 165 30.62 3.39 1.29
N CYS A 166 29.94 4.49 0.94
CA CYS A 166 29.74 4.94 -0.44
C CYS A 166 30.86 5.88 -0.89
N TRP A 167 31.33 5.67 -2.11
CA TRP A 167 32.43 6.39 -2.73
C TRP A 167 32.02 6.92 -4.09
N VAL A 168 32.65 8.00 -4.53
CA VAL A 168 32.46 8.55 -5.88
C VAL A 168 33.47 7.90 -6.80
N VAL A 169 33.02 7.45 -7.97
CA VAL A 169 33.87 7.00 -9.06
C VAL A 169 33.71 7.98 -10.22
N GLU A 170 34.81 8.43 -10.79
CA GLU A 170 34.80 9.37 -11.92
C GLU A 170 35.86 9.03 -12.96
N SER A 171 35.59 9.46 -14.19
CA SER A 171 36.53 9.52 -15.30
C SER A 171 36.30 10.86 -16.00
N GLU A 172 37.36 11.66 -16.12
CA GLU A 172 37.30 12.97 -16.78
C GLU A 172 37.24 12.78 -18.30
N GLU A 173 38.04 11.85 -18.86
CA GLU A 173 38.03 11.48 -20.28
C GLU A 173 36.67 10.92 -20.70
N GLY A 174 36.11 10.02 -19.89
CA GLY A 174 34.84 9.35 -20.14
C GLY A 174 33.61 10.22 -19.88
N CYS A 175 33.79 11.42 -19.29
CA CYS A 175 32.69 12.25 -18.79
C CYS A 175 31.71 11.44 -17.92
N SER A 176 32.25 10.51 -17.13
CA SER A 176 31.49 9.53 -16.36
C SER A 176 31.60 9.83 -14.87
N GLN A 177 30.46 9.75 -14.18
CA GLN A 177 30.39 9.82 -12.73
C GLN A 177 29.38 8.79 -12.24
N GLY A 178 29.78 8.01 -11.25
CA GLY A 178 28.95 7.02 -10.59
C GLY A 178 29.22 6.93 -9.11
N THR A 179 28.65 5.90 -8.51
CA THR A 179 28.87 5.54 -7.11
C THR A 179 29.49 4.15 -7.06
N ALA A 180 30.39 3.93 -6.11
CA ALA A 180 30.79 2.60 -5.68
C ALA A 180 30.55 2.44 -4.18
N PHE A 181 30.55 1.22 -3.68
CA PHE A 181 30.51 0.97 -2.24
C PHE A 181 31.49 -0.12 -1.83
N ALA A 182 32.04 0.06 -0.63
CA ALA A 182 33.01 -0.85 -0.04
C ALA A 182 32.34 -2.07 0.59
N ILE A 183 32.91 -3.25 0.36
CA ILE A 183 32.50 -4.53 0.93
C ILE A 183 33.72 -5.24 1.53
N ASP A 184 33.47 -6.35 2.23
CA ASP A 184 34.52 -7.12 2.89
C ASP A 184 35.64 -7.59 1.91
N GLY A 185 36.86 -7.65 2.44
CA GLY A 185 38.07 -8.03 1.70
C GLY A 185 38.69 -6.90 0.86
N GLY A 186 38.41 -5.63 1.20
CA GLY A 186 38.99 -4.46 0.54
C GLY A 186 38.54 -4.30 -0.91
N ARG A 187 37.29 -4.68 -1.21
CA ARG A 187 36.71 -4.67 -2.55
C ARG A 187 35.64 -3.59 -2.64
N PHE A 188 35.51 -3.03 -3.83
CA PHE A 188 34.48 -2.07 -4.18
C PHE A 188 33.57 -2.65 -5.24
N VAL A 189 32.28 -2.34 -5.15
CA VAL A 189 31.26 -2.78 -6.11
C VAL A 189 30.63 -1.57 -6.76
N THR A 190 30.38 -1.66 -8.06
CA THR A 190 29.73 -0.62 -8.87
C THR A 190 29.04 -1.25 -10.10
N CYS A 191 28.53 -0.43 -11.02
CA CYS A 191 28.02 -0.88 -12.31
C CYS A 191 29.12 -0.97 -13.37
N HIS A 192 28.97 -1.87 -14.33
CA HIS A 192 29.94 -2.00 -15.43
C HIS A 192 30.03 -0.70 -16.23
N HIS A 193 28.89 -0.08 -16.55
CA HIS A 193 28.84 1.16 -17.34
C HIS A 193 29.44 2.39 -16.63
N VAL A 194 29.70 2.31 -15.32
CA VAL A 194 30.41 3.39 -14.61
C VAL A 194 31.89 3.37 -14.96
N LEU A 195 32.45 2.19 -15.19
CA LEU A 195 33.87 1.96 -15.45
C LEU A 195 34.22 1.88 -16.94
N HIS A 196 33.22 1.73 -17.82
CA HIS A 196 33.45 1.47 -19.24
C HIS A 196 32.65 2.43 -20.12
N GLY A 197 33.22 2.78 -21.27
CA GLY A 197 32.57 3.56 -22.31
C GLY A 197 31.48 2.77 -23.05
N PRO A 198 30.73 3.44 -23.95
CA PRO A 198 29.68 2.79 -24.76
C PRO A 198 30.20 1.66 -25.66
N ASP A 199 31.44 1.75 -26.11
CA ASP A 199 32.16 0.71 -26.85
C ASP A 199 32.44 -0.53 -25.99
N GLY A 200 32.44 -0.38 -24.67
CA GLY A 200 32.73 -1.43 -23.70
C GLY A 200 34.19 -1.46 -23.26
N GLU A 201 35.02 -0.51 -23.70
CA GLU A 201 36.39 -0.38 -23.24
C GLU A 201 36.42 0.36 -21.89
N PRO A 202 37.32 -0.02 -20.96
CA PRO A 202 37.45 0.66 -19.69
C PRO A 202 37.98 2.09 -19.89
N PHE A 203 37.51 3.02 -19.07
CA PHE A 203 38.08 4.37 -19.06
C PHE A 203 39.53 4.34 -18.53
N SER A 204 40.42 5.14 -19.12
CA SER A 204 41.86 5.07 -18.86
C SER A 204 42.29 5.81 -17.60
N ASP A 205 41.45 6.72 -17.10
CA ASP A 205 41.73 7.69 -16.04
C ASP A 205 40.81 7.53 -14.83
N LEU A 206 40.30 6.31 -14.60
CA LEU A 206 39.38 6.02 -13.51
C LEU A 206 40.00 6.29 -12.13
N VAL A 207 39.28 7.08 -11.34
CA VAL A 207 39.63 7.32 -9.94
C VAL A 207 38.42 7.12 -9.02
N ILE A 208 38.72 6.75 -7.78
CA ILE A 208 37.75 6.67 -6.69
C ILE A 208 38.19 7.57 -5.52
N PHE A 209 37.24 8.20 -4.84
CA PHE A 209 37.51 9.04 -3.66
C PHE A 209 36.31 9.13 -2.72
N GLN A 210 36.56 9.53 -1.46
CA GLN A 210 35.48 9.79 -0.51
C GLN A 210 34.88 11.19 -0.73
N PRO A 211 33.55 11.36 -0.65
CA PRO A 211 32.89 12.65 -0.90
C PRO A 211 33.35 13.79 0.03
N ASN A 212 33.81 13.47 1.24
CA ASN A 212 34.35 14.43 2.21
C ASN A 212 35.83 14.76 1.99
N LYS A 213 36.53 14.04 1.10
CA LYS A 213 37.95 14.21 0.78
C LYS A 213 38.19 14.11 -0.74
N PRO A 214 37.57 14.99 -1.56
CA PRO A 214 37.63 14.89 -3.02
C PRO A 214 39.04 15.07 -3.62
N SER A 215 40.00 15.57 -2.85
CA SER A 215 41.41 15.69 -3.26
C SER A 215 42.21 14.41 -3.06
N GLU A 216 41.71 13.46 -2.26
CA GLU A 216 42.35 12.15 -2.04
C GLU A 216 41.79 11.14 -3.05
N ARG A 217 42.38 11.14 -4.24
CA ARG A 217 41.99 10.28 -5.37
C ARG A 217 42.87 9.03 -5.44
N TYR A 218 42.27 7.88 -5.69
CA TYR A 218 42.95 6.59 -5.78
C TYR A 218 42.64 5.89 -7.09
N GLU A 219 43.63 5.21 -7.65
CA GLU A 219 43.49 4.40 -8.87
C GLU A 219 42.67 3.13 -8.59
N ILE A 220 42.07 2.60 -9.65
CA ILE A 220 41.26 1.38 -9.65
C ILE A 220 42.07 0.21 -10.25
N ASP A 221 42.16 -0.89 -9.50
CA ASP A 221 42.90 -2.10 -9.83
C ASP A 221 42.01 -3.35 -9.79
N ASP A 222 42.46 -4.48 -10.36
CA ASP A 222 41.81 -5.80 -10.27
C ASP A 222 40.31 -5.76 -10.65
N VAL A 223 40.01 -5.08 -11.76
CA VAL A 223 38.62 -4.91 -12.26
C VAL A 223 38.10 -6.23 -12.81
N ARG A 224 36.99 -6.69 -12.26
CA ARG A 224 36.15 -7.77 -12.79
C ARG A 224 34.79 -7.22 -13.09
N SER A 225 34.28 -7.41 -14.31
CA SER A 225 32.99 -6.85 -14.68
C SER A 225 32.22 -7.74 -15.65
N ASN A 226 30.91 -7.50 -15.73
CA ASN A 226 30.03 -8.15 -16.68
C ASN A 226 29.08 -7.14 -17.31
N LYS A 227 29.27 -6.89 -18.61
CA LYS A 227 28.47 -5.94 -19.40
C LYS A 227 26.99 -6.32 -19.49
N ILE A 228 26.66 -7.60 -19.51
CA ILE A 228 25.27 -8.07 -19.65
C ILE A 228 24.49 -7.84 -18.36
N LEU A 229 25.12 -8.12 -17.22
CA LEU A 229 24.52 -7.97 -15.90
C LEU A 229 24.59 -6.53 -15.39
N ASP A 230 25.51 -5.75 -15.95
CA ASP A 230 25.83 -4.37 -15.58
C ASP A 230 26.35 -4.22 -14.14
N ILE A 231 27.30 -5.07 -13.79
CA ILE A 231 27.94 -5.09 -12.47
C ILE A 231 29.46 -5.20 -12.64
N ALA A 232 30.19 -4.54 -11.74
CA ALA A 232 31.63 -4.60 -11.65
C ALA A 232 32.09 -4.61 -10.19
N MET A 233 33.26 -5.21 -9.98
CA MET A 233 33.97 -5.25 -8.72
C MET A 233 35.43 -4.95 -8.96
N PHE A 234 36.06 -4.21 -8.07
CA PHE A 234 37.46 -3.82 -8.18
C PHE A 234 38.11 -3.65 -6.82
N ARG A 235 39.42 -3.37 -6.83
CA ARG A 235 40.22 -3.00 -5.66
C ARG A 235 40.84 -1.63 -5.88
N SER A 236 41.25 -1.01 -4.80
CA SER A 236 42.05 0.21 -4.84
C SER A 236 43.09 0.14 -3.73
N SER A 237 44.13 0.97 -3.82
CA SER A 237 45.17 1.07 -2.80
C SER A 237 44.64 1.57 -1.44
N VAL A 238 43.47 2.21 -1.44
CA VAL A 238 42.83 2.69 -0.21
C VAL A 238 42.09 1.58 0.54
N ALA A 239 42.32 1.50 1.85
CA ALA A 239 41.55 0.64 2.74
C ALA A 239 40.30 1.40 3.24
N PRO A 240 39.08 0.94 2.93
CA PRO A 240 37.86 1.60 3.39
C PRO A 240 37.67 1.40 4.90
N GLU A 241 37.37 2.48 5.62
CA GLU A 241 37.05 2.44 7.05
C GLU A 241 35.69 1.81 7.33
N TYR A 242 34.72 2.05 6.43
CA TYR A 242 33.36 1.54 6.51
C TYR A 242 33.10 0.57 5.38
N ILE A 243 32.49 -0.57 5.70
CA ILE A 243 32.11 -1.60 4.74
C ILE A 243 30.66 -2.00 4.93
N LEU A 244 29.99 -2.37 3.85
CA LEU A 244 28.67 -2.97 3.90
C LEU A 244 28.74 -4.49 3.84
N LYS A 245 27.87 -5.13 4.62
CA LYS A 245 27.67 -6.58 4.57
C LYS A 245 26.74 -6.92 3.43
N LEU A 246 27.08 -7.95 2.66
CA LEU A 246 26.17 -8.48 1.65
C LEU A 246 25.05 -9.27 2.35
N SER A 247 23.82 -9.10 1.88
CA SER A 247 22.70 -9.90 2.36
C SER A 247 22.93 -11.38 2.03
N GLN A 248 22.55 -12.25 2.96
CA GLN A 248 22.53 -13.70 2.74
C GLN A 248 21.24 -14.17 2.06
N ASP A 249 20.24 -13.29 1.97
CA ASP A 249 18.99 -13.58 1.30
C ASP A 249 19.22 -13.64 -0.21
N LYS A 250 18.82 -14.77 -0.80
CA LYS A 250 18.92 -15.01 -2.25
C LYS A 250 17.69 -14.54 -3.02
N GLU A 251 16.58 -14.31 -2.32
CA GLU A 251 15.32 -13.90 -2.90
C GLU A 251 14.68 -12.79 -2.08
N PHE A 252 14.32 -11.70 -2.74
CA PHE A 252 13.60 -10.59 -2.14
C PHE A 252 12.15 -10.60 -2.59
N ARG A 253 11.23 -10.15 -1.72
CA ARG A 253 9.80 -10.13 -1.99
C ARG A 253 9.33 -8.73 -2.35
N VAL A 254 8.27 -8.64 -3.15
CA VAL A 254 7.52 -7.37 -3.30
C VAL A 254 7.05 -6.92 -1.91
N MET A 255 7.05 -5.59 -1.70
CA MET A 255 6.87 -4.91 -0.41
C MET A 255 8.03 -5.05 0.59
N SER A 256 9.18 -5.61 0.21
CA SER A 256 10.37 -5.55 1.08
C SER A 256 10.92 -4.13 1.12
N HIS A 257 11.32 -3.67 2.31
CA HIS A 257 12.01 -2.39 2.46
C HIS A 257 13.37 -2.40 1.78
N VAL A 258 13.65 -1.30 1.09
CA VAL A 258 14.93 -1.03 0.44
C VAL A 258 15.28 0.44 0.61
N ALA A 259 16.55 0.77 0.77
CA ALA A 259 17.05 2.12 0.56
C ALA A 259 18.10 2.11 -0.55
N VAL A 260 17.93 2.98 -1.55
CA VAL A 260 18.91 3.15 -2.63
C VAL A 260 19.82 4.33 -2.29
N CYS A 261 21.12 4.12 -2.43
CA CYS A 261 22.13 5.05 -1.93
C CYS A 261 23.12 5.43 -3.03
N GLY A 262 23.60 6.67 -3.03
CA GLY A 262 24.69 7.10 -3.90
C GLY A 262 24.78 8.61 -4.07
N PHE A 263 25.48 9.05 -5.12
CA PHE A 263 25.78 10.46 -5.37
C PHE A 263 25.18 10.94 -6.70
N PRO A 264 23.94 11.47 -6.69
CA PRO A 264 23.36 12.14 -7.84
C PRO A 264 24.20 13.34 -8.27
N ASN A 265 24.76 13.32 -9.48
CA ASN A 265 25.53 14.42 -10.07
C ASN A 265 26.46 15.11 -9.06
N PHE A 266 27.41 14.33 -8.53
CA PHE A 266 28.20 14.69 -7.36
C PHE A 266 28.84 16.08 -7.47
N ARG A 267 28.77 16.83 -6.37
CA ARG A 267 29.52 18.08 -6.18
C ARG A 267 30.30 18.04 -4.86
N PRO A 268 31.50 18.66 -4.80
CA PRO A 268 32.24 18.77 -3.56
C PRO A 268 31.38 19.29 -2.40
N GLY A 269 31.42 18.60 -1.25
CA GLY A 269 30.60 18.92 -0.08
C GLY A 269 29.22 18.26 -0.04
N GLN A 270 28.83 17.51 -1.08
CA GLN A 270 27.59 16.75 -1.09
C GLN A 270 27.71 15.47 -0.24
N THR A 271 26.65 15.17 0.51
CA THR A 271 26.53 13.92 1.27
C THR A 271 25.93 12.80 0.40
N CYS A 272 26.13 11.55 0.80
CA CYS A 272 25.46 10.42 0.17
C CYS A 272 23.93 10.59 0.26
N SER A 273 23.25 10.49 -0.88
CA SER A 273 21.80 10.49 -0.94
C SER A 273 21.29 9.11 -0.55
N ILE A 274 20.40 9.02 0.42
CA ILE A 274 19.76 7.77 0.85
C ILE A 274 18.26 7.93 0.65
N SER A 275 17.69 7.15 -0.26
CA SER A 275 16.29 7.20 -0.64
C SER A 275 15.58 5.92 -0.23
N PRO A 276 14.79 5.93 0.86
CA PRO A 276 14.06 4.74 1.30
C PRO A 276 12.83 4.49 0.42
N GLY A 277 12.45 3.23 0.28
CA GLY A 277 11.29 2.79 -0.46
C GLY A 277 11.00 1.30 -0.25
N LEU A 278 10.30 0.73 -1.23
CA LEU A 278 9.86 -0.66 -1.27
C LEU A 278 10.22 -1.26 -2.62
N VAL A 279 10.55 -2.54 -2.62
CA VAL A 279 10.54 -3.35 -3.83
C VAL A 279 9.09 -3.46 -4.32
N VAL A 280 8.77 -2.89 -5.46
CA VAL A 280 7.41 -2.86 -6.03
C VAL A 280 7.15 -3.96 -7.05
N ALA A 281 8.22 -4.46 -7.68
CA ALA A 281 8.11 -5.55 -8.64
C ALA A 281 9.46 -6.28 -8.80
N ILE A 282 9.42 -7.45 -9.41
CA ILE A 282 10.59 -8.23 -9.80
C ILE A 282 10.44 -8.54 -11.28
N ARG A 283 11.40 -8.14 -12.10
CA ARG A 283 11.34 -8.31 -13.55
C ARG A 283 12.53 -9.14 -14.04
N PRO A 284 12.33 -10.15 -14.91
CA PRO A 284 13.43 -10.78 -15.63
C PRO A 284 14.16 -9.73 -16.49
N SER A 285 15.49 -9.76 -16.51
CA SER A 285 16.29 -8.89 -17.37
C SER A 285 17.15 -9.69 -18.35
N LYS A 286 17.84 -8.98 -19.23
CA LYS A 286 18.94 -9.54 -20.02
C LYS A 286 19.94 -10.23 -19.09
N GLY A 287 20.48 -11.36 -19.53
CA GLY A 287 21.39 -12.19 -18.73
C GLY A 287 20.73 -13.20 -17.78
N GLY A 288 19.39 -13.32 -17.80
CA GLY A 288 18.68 -14.37 -17.04
C GLY A 288 18.54 -14.10 -15.54
N ILE A 289 18.94 -12.91 -15.08
CA ILE A 289 18.77 -12.48 -13.68
C ILE A 289 17.39 -11.82 -13.48
N ARG A 290 16.93 -11.78 -12.22
CA ARG A 290 15.70 -11.10 -11.82
C ARG A 290 16.04 -9.77 -11.15
N ARG A 291 15.86 -8.65 -11.84
CA ARG A 291 16.07 -7.31 -11.27
C ARG A 291 14.94 -6.95 -10.31
N LEU A 292 15.28 -6.24 -9.24
CA LEU A 292 14.31 -5.69 -8.31
C LEU A 292 13.94 -4.29 -8.78
N LEU A 293 12.65 -4.01 -8.91
CA LEU A 293 12.16 -2.65 -9.15
C LEU A 293 11.73 -2.02 -7.84
N THR A 294 12.11 -0.77 -7.64
CA THR A 294 11.80 -0.01 -6.42
C THR A 294 10.98 1.25 -6.73
N ASN A 295 10.21 1.74 -5.77
CA ASN A 295 9.64 3.09 -5.86
C ASN A 295 10.58 4.18 -5.29
N ALA A 296 11.73 3.79 -4.74
CA ALA A 296 12.77 4.73 -4.36
C ALA A 296 13.46 5.27 -5.62
N GLY A 297 13.57 6.59 -5.73
CA GLY A 297 14.16 7.22 -6.91
C GLY A 297 15.64 6.92 -7.06
N ILE A 298 16.01 6.31 -8.18
CA ILE A 298 17.38 6.18 -8.69
C ILE A 298 17.54 7.21 -9.81
N VAL A 299 18.65 7.94 -9.78
CA VAL A 299 18.97 8.97 -10.78
C VAL A 299 20.43 8.84 -11.24
N ALA A 300 20.76 9.49 -12.35
CA ALA A 300 22.13 9.55 -12.87
C ALA A 300 23.15 9.95 -11.77
N GLY A 301 24.27 9.24 -11.70
CA GLY A 301 25.28 9.36 -10.65
C GLY A 301 25.07 8.40 -9.46
N MET A 302 23.84 7.92 -9.21
CA MET A 302 23.60 6.84 -8.22
C MET A 302 23.94 5.46 -8.76
N SER A 303 24.15 5.32 -10.07
CA SER A 303 24.56 4.07 -10.70
C SER A 303 25.78 3.48 -10.01
N GLY A 304 25.72 2.20 -9.67
CA GLY A 304 26.75 1.49 -8.92
C GLY A 304 26.64 1.62 -7.40
N GLY A 305 25.78 2.50 -6.88
CA GLY A 305 25.55 2.63 -5.44
C GLY A 305 24.75 1.48 -4.85
N PRO A 306 24.82 1.26 -3.52
CA PRO A 306 24.19 0.11 -2.90
C PRO A 306 22.68 0.30 -2.74
N ALA A 307 21.94 -0.77 -2.96
CA ALA A 307 20.59 -0.93 -2.45
C ALA A 307 20.66 -1.79 -1.19
N VAL A 308 20.17 -1.28 -0.06
CA VAL A 308 20.25 -1.94 1.26
C VAL A 308 18.89 -2.35 1.80
N SER A 309 18.82 -3.49 2.50
CA SER A 309 17.62 -4.00 3.16
C SER A 309 17.37 -3.33 4.51
N HIS A 310 16.20 -3.61 5.09
CA HIS A 310 15.88 -3.29 6.48
C HIS A 310 16.88 -3.80 7.54
N GLU A 311 17.73 -4.77 7.20
CA GLU A 311 18.78 -5.30 8.08
C GLU A 311 20.12 -4.57 7.90
N ASN A 312 20.14 -3.48 7.13
CA ASN A 312 21.36 -2.73 6.77
C ASN A 312 22.39 -3.60 6.00
N THR A 313 21.90 -4.57 5.22
CA THR A 313 22.71 -5.42 4.34
C THR A 313 22.44 -5.10 2.87
N VAL A 314 23.45 -5.21 2.01
CA VAL A 314 23.33 -4.94 0.57
C VAL A 314 22.51 -6.05 -0.08
N ILE A 315 21.44 -5.68 -0.76
CA ILE A 315 20.58 -6.59 -1.54
C ILE A 315 20.84 -6.46 -3.04
N GLY A 316 21.48 -5.39 -3.47
CA GLY A 316 21.86 -5.19 -4.85
C GLY A 316 22.56 -3.87 -5.12
N VAL A 317 22.74 -3.59 -6.41
CA VAL A 317 23.42 -2.42 -6.96
C VAL A 317 22.42 -1.62 -7.78
N CYS A 318 22.35 -0.31 -7.56
CA CYS A 318 21.51 0.60 -8.32
C CYS A 318 22.04 0.68 -9.76
N ALA A 319 21.23 0.32 -10.76
CA ALA A 319 21.71 0.22 -12.14
C ALA A 319 20.97 1.11 -13.14
N ASN A 320 19.64 1.19 -13.01
CA ASN A 320 18.80 1.99 -13.90
C ASN A 320 17.96 2.97 -13.10
N GLY A 321 17.73 4.14 -13.68
CA GLY A 321 16.95 5.21 -13.08
C GLY A 321 16.68 6.34 -14.06
N ALA A 322 16.22 7.47 -13.55
CA ALA A 322 15.95 8.67 -14.36
C ALA A 322 17.23 9.48 -14.62
N ALA A 323 17.25 10.27 -15.70
CA ALA A 323 18.34 11.20 -15.95
C ALA A 323 18.40 12.31 -14.87
N TYR A 324 17.24 12.81 -14.46
CA TYR A 324 17.11 13.85 -13.44
C TYR A 324 16.08 13.47 -12.38
N MET A 325 16.21 14.06 -11.19
CA MET A 325 15.33 13.77 -10.06
C MET A 325 13.86 14.11 -10.30
N GLN A 326 13.58 15.16 -11.09
CA GLN A 326 12.22 15.52 -11.47
C GLN A 326 11.53 14.47 -12.35
N ASP A 327 12.30 13.67 -13.09
CA ASP A 327 11.80 12.67 -14.05
C ASP A 327 11.69 11.27 -13.43
N VAL A 328 11.98 11.11 -12.12
CA VAL A 328 11.93 9.82 -11.41
C VAL A 328 10.57 9.15 -11.55
N ARG A 329 9.49 9.94 -11.64
CA ARG A 329 8.11 9.45 -11.80
C ARG A 329 7.76 9.08 -13.24
N ASP A 330 8.59 9.47 -14.20
CA ASP A 330 8.34 9.28 -15.63
C ASP A 330 9.01 8.00 -16.17
N THR A 331 9.79 7.31 -15.32
CA THR A 331 10.38 6.00 -15.65
C THR A 331 9.84 4.92 -14.72
N GLU A 332 9.47 3.78 -15.30
CA GLU A 332 9.14 2.56 -14.56
C GLU A 332 10.37 1.68 -14.26
N ASP A 333 11.54 2.04 -14.80
CA ASP A 333 12.77 1.23 -14.74
C ASP A 333 13.74 1.69 -13.63
N GLN A 334 13.20 1.84 -12.42
CA GLN A 334 13.98 2.08 -11.20
C GLN A 334 14.56 0.75 -10.71
N ALA A 335 15.62 0.28 -11.36
CA ALA A 335 16.07 -1.11 -11.25
C ALA A 335 17.36 -1.29 -10.44
N ILE A 336 17.34 -2.37 -9.65
CA ILE A 336 18.44 -2.85 -8.83
C ILE A 336 18.88 -4.21 -9.37
N VAL A 337 20.18 -4.35 -9.62
CA VAL A 337 20.83 -5.64 -9.94
C VAL A 337 21.07 -6.39 -8.63
N PRO A 338 20.55 -7.62 -8.44
CA PRO A 338 20.70 -8.33 -7.18
C PRO A 338 22.16 -8.60 -6.82
N ILE A 339 22.50 -8.53 -5.53
CA ILE A 339 23.88 -8.67 -5.08
C ILE A 339 24.45 -10.07 -5.32
N THR A 340 23.59 -11.08 -5.41
CA THR A 340 23.95 -12.47 -5.75
C THR A 340 24.57 -12.60 -7.14
N THR A 341 24.44 -11.58 -8.00
CA THR A 341 25.12 -11.57 -9.30
C THR A 341 26.63 -11.41 -9.20
N LEU A 342 27.17 -10.98 -8.05
CA LEU A 342 28.61 -10.97 -7.80
C LEU A 342 29.24 -12.36 -7.89
N ASP A 343 28.50 -13.41 -7.56
CA ASP A 343 28.96 -14.82 -7.67
C ASP A 343 29.29 -15.20 -9.13
N LEU A 344 28.79 -14.44 -10.11
CA LEU A 344 29.00 -14.68 -11.54
C LEU A 344 30.22 -13.93 -12.11
N ILE A 345 30.85 -13.06 -11.32
CA ILE A 345 32.08 -12.33 -11.68
C ILE A 345 33.24 -12.55 -10.68
N GLY A 346 32.98 -13.31 -9.61
CA GLY A 346 33.89 -13.57 -8.49
C GLY A 346 34.99 -14.59 -8.76
#